data_AF-A0A2N2CQ95-F1
#
_entry.id   AF-A0A2N2CQ95-F1
#
_cell.length_a   1.000
_cell.length_b   1.000
_cell.length_c   1.000
_cell.angle_alpha   90.00
_cell.angle_beta   90.00
_cell.angle_gamma   90.00
#
_symmetry.space_group_name_H-M   'P 1'
#
loop_
_entity.id
_entity.type
_entity.pdbx_description
1 polymer ?
#
loop_
_entity_poly.entity_id
_entity_poly.type
_entity_poly.pdbx_seq_one_letter_code
_entity_poly.pdbx_strand_id
1 'polypeptide(L)'
;MRKKNQISVLVVDDSKSFREMLARKLSADPQIQVVATAGDAFEARDKILRYDLDLIVCSQEIPKMSGIEFIKRLLPQYPLPVVMISDTQIGAAARKAGAHDFVEKPNPRSTKTVEDFLIELTLKIRLAVKSGIFFPEKNLATQRIDNNQISQLSVNGQSPDRLIAIGASTGGTEAIYHILKNLRADCPGILIVQHIPPVFSKMFAERLDSQTSLRCKEAQSGDYLETGRVYIAPGDQHMRIKRIGHKYRVEVFPGEKVNGHCPSVDMLFDSVAREAGARAIGVLLTGMG
;
A
#
# COMPACT_ATOMS: atom_id res chain seq x y z
N MET A 1 14.44 -22.25 2.10
CA MET A 1 14.98 -21.61 0.88
C MET A 1 13.92 -21.67 -0.20
N ARG A 2 13.54 -20.53 -0.80
CA ARG A 2 12.50 -20.42 -1.84
C ARG A 2 12.97 -21.20 -3.08
N LYS A 3 12.19 -22.18 -3.56
CA LYS A 3 12.45 -22.80 -4.87
C LYS A 3 12.12 -21.74 -5.92
N LYS A 4 13.02 -21.53 -6.88
CA LYS A 4 13.06 -20.38 -7.81
C LYS A 4 11.86 -20.23 -8.78
N ASN A 5 10.75 -20.96 -8.56
CA ASN A 5 9.59 -21.03 -9.45
C ASN A 5 8.25 -21.36 -8.74
N GLN A 6 8.17 -21.22 -7.41
CA GLN A 6 6.93 -21.48 -6.65
C GLN A 6 6.21 -20.19 -6.28
N ILE A 7 4.90 -20.18 -6.51
CA ILE A 7 3.97 -19.12 -6.11
C ILE A 7 3.71 -19.24 -4.61
N SER A 8 4.17 -18.26 -3.84
CA SER A 8 3.98 -18.19 -2.38
C SER A 8 2.61 -17.58 -2.04
N VAL A 9 1.72 -18.41 -1.49
CA VAL A 9 0.32 -18.07 -1.22
C VAL A 9 0.05 -17.95 0.28
N LEU A 10 -0.69 -16.91 0.66
CA LEU A 10 -1.36 -16.81 1.97
C LEU A 10 -2.84 -17.16 1.80
N VAL A 11 -3.36 -18.08 2.62
CA VAL A 11 -4.79 -18.42 2.67
C VAL A 11 -5.46 -17.76 3.87
N VAL A 12 -6.50 -16.97 3.68
CA VAL A 12 -7.27 -16.30 4.73
C VAL A 12 -8.72 -16.78 4.69
N ASP A 13 -9.17 -17.45 5.75
CA ASP A 13 -10.55 -17.96 5.88
C ASP A 13 -10.83 -18.19 7.36
N ASP A 14 -12.05 -18.00 7.86
CA ASP A 14 -12.37 -18.19 9.28
C ASP A 14 -12.38 -19.67 9.70
N SER A 15 -12.71 -20.58 8.78
CA SER A 15 -12.80 -22.02 9.02
C SER A 15 -11.44 -22.71 9.01
N LYS A 16 -11.00 -23.17 10.18
CA LYS A 16 -9.73 -23.89 10.33
C LYS A 16 -9.63 -25.12 9.44
N SER A 17 -10.70 -25.93 9.37
CA SER A 17 -10.73 -27.14 8.55
C SER A 17 -10.62 -26.82 7.06
N PHE A 18 -11.26 -25.73 6.61
CA PHE A 18 -11.17 -25.28 5.22
C PHE A 18 -9.78 -24.74 4.88
N ARG A 19 -9.15 -23.97 5.78
CA ARG A 19 -7.74 -23.54 5.62
C ARG A 19 -6.78 -24.72 5.49
N GLU A 20 -6.92 -25.74 6.33
CA GLU A 20 -6.08 -26.94 6.29
C GLU A 20 -6.30 -27.74 4.99
N MET A 21 -7.55 -27.86 4.54
CA MET A 21 -7.88 -28.49 3.27
C MET A 21 -7.26 -27.75 2.09
N LEU A 22 -7.43 -26.42 2.01
CA LEU A 22 -6.84 -25.58 0.97
C LEU A 22 -5.32 -25.65 0.98
N ALA A 23 -4.70 -25.51 2.15
CA ALA A 23 -3.24 -25.57 2.29
C ALA A 23 -2.69 -26.90 1.77
N ARG A 24 -3.30 -28.03 2.15
CA ARG A 24 -2.90 -29.36 1.69
C ARG A 24 -3.12 -29.56 0.20
N LYS A 25 -4.30 -29.20 -0.32
CA LYS A 25 -4.67 -29.45 -1.73
C LYS A 25 -3.93 -28.53 -2.70
N LEU A 26 -3.75 -27.24 -2.37
CA LEU A 26 -2.97 -26.31 -3.20
C LEU A 26 -1.48 -26.66 -3.19
N SER A 27 -0.93 -27.08 -2.05
CA SER A 27 0.48 -27.48 -1.96
C SER A 27 0.78 -28.83 -2.62
N ALA A 28 -0.24 -29.56 -3.11
CA ALA A 28 -0.04 -30.73 -3.96
C ALA A 28 0.43 -30.35 -5.37
N ASP A 29 0.18 -29.11 -5.80
CA ASP A 29 0.72 -28.57 -7.03
C ASP A 29 2.18 -28.12 -6.81
N PRO A 30 3.17 -28.65 -7.56
CA PRO A 30 4.57 -28.31 -7.34
C PRO A 30 4.91 -26.83 -7.60
N GLN A 31 4.04 -26.07 -8.28
CA GLN A 31 4.22 -24.65 -8.56
C GLN A 31 3.59 -23.74 -7.50
N ILE A 32 2.80 -24.26 -6.56
CA ILE A 32 2.13 -23.46 -5.53
C ILE A 32 2.65 -23.90 -4.17
N GLN A 33 2.99 -22.93 -3.33
CA GLN A 33 3.36 -23.15 -1.95
C GLN A 33 2.48 -22.29 -1.06
N VAL A 34 1.65 -22.92 -0.22
CA VAL A 34 0.95 -22.19 0.84
C VAL A 34 1.93 -21.95 1.98
N VAL A 35 2.48 -20.74 2.04
CA VAL A 35 3.54 -20.37 3.01
C VAL A 35 2.97 -20.05 4.38
N ALA A 36 1.71 -19.61 4.44
CA ALA A 36 1.01 -19.35 5.69
C ALA A 36 -0.52 -19.38 5.49
N THR A 37 -1.25 -19.51 6.59
CA THR A 37 -2.73 -19.45 6.62
C THR A 37 -3.19 -18.53 7.76
N ALA A 38 -4.23 -17.72 7.60
CA ALA A 38 -4.73 -16.84 8.66
C ALA A 38 -6.23 -17.02 8.90
N GLY A 39 -6.65 -16.99 10.16
CA GLY A 39 -8.05 -17.07 10.57
C GLY A 39 -8.79 -15.73 10.56
N ASP A 40 -8.05 -14.62 10.59
CA ASP A 40 -8.61 -13.28 10.61
C ASP A 40 -7.68 -12.23 9.96
N ALA A 41 -8.19 -11.00 9.84
CA ALA A 41 -7.48 -9.88 9.22
C ALA A 41 -6.19 -9.47 9.95
N PHE A 42 -6.12 -9.61 11.29
CA PHE A 42 -4.94 -9.24 12.07
C PHE A 42 -3.83 -10.27 11.88
N GLU A 43 -4.17 -11.56 11.94
CA GLU A 43 -3.23 -12.64 11.67
C GLU A 43 -2.76 -12.61 10.21
N ALA A 44 -3.64 -12.29 9.27
CA ALA A 44 -3.29 -12.13 7.86
C ALA A 44 -2.28 -11.00 7.67
N ARG A 45 -2.50 -9.84 8.30
CA ARG A 45 -1.55 -8.71 8.28
C ARG A 45 -0.18 -9.12 8.80
N ASP A 46 -0.12 -9.76 9.97
CA ASP A 46 1.16 -10.14 10.59
C ASP A 46 1.94 -11.11 9.69
N LYS A 47 1.23 -11.95 8.94
CA LYS A 47 1.81 -12.89 7.96
C LYS A 47 2.25 -12.20 6.68
N ILE A 48 1.51 -11.21 6.19
CA ILE A 48 1.90 -10.41 5.02
C ILE A 48 3.21 -9.67 5.27
N LEU A 49 3.44 -9.19 6.49
CA LEU A 49 4.71 -8.53 6.86
C LEU A 49 5.87 -9.51 7.02
N ARG A 50 5.58 -10.73 7.45
CA ARG A 50 6.58 -11.74 7.79
C ARG A 50 7.05 -12.57 6.59
N TYR A 51 6.16 -12.78 5.62
CA TYR A 51 6.41 -13.67 4.49
C TYR A 51 6.44 -12.88 3.18
N ASP A 52 7.33 -13.29 2.28
CA ASP A 52 7.38 -12.81 0.90
C ASP A 52 6.29 -13.52 0.10
N LEU A 53 5.18 -12.83 -0.13
CA LEU A 53 3.96 -13.38 -0.73
C LEU A 53 3.83 -12.95 -2.20
N ASP A 54 3.40 -13.88 -3.04
CA ASP A 54 3.05 -13.60 -4.44
C ASP A 54 1.54 -13.38 -4.62
N LEU A 55 0.70 -13.95 -3.75
CA LEU A 55 -0.75 -13.91 -3.86
C LEU A 55 -1.46 -14.18 -2.52
N ILE A 56 -2.64 -13.60 -2.35
CA ILE A 56 -3.54 -13.89 -1.23
C ILE A 56 -4.80 -14.57 -1.76
N VAL A 57 -5.20 -15.66 -1.12
CA VAL A 57 -6.53 -16.26 -1.28
C VAL A 57 -7.35 -15.86 -0.06
N CYS A 58 -8.47 -15.16 -0.23
CA CYS A 58 -9.24 -14.59 0.89
C CYS A 58 -10.72 -14.95 0.83
N SER A 59 -11.26 -15.51 1.91
CA SER A 59 -12.69 -15.70 2.07
C SER A 59 -13.43 -14.36 2.19
N GLN A 60 -14.67 -14.32 1.71
CA GLN A 60 -15.58 -13.20 1.91
C GLN A 60 -15.90 -13.00 3.39
N GLU A 61 -16.00 -14.09 4.14
CA GLU A 61 -16.34 -14.07 5.55
C GLU A 61 -15.08 -14.35 6.37
N ILE A 62 -14.69 -13.35 7.15
CA ILE A 62 -13.62 -13.44 8.14
C ILE A 62 -14.10 -12.74 9.42
N PRO A 63 -13.56 -13.06 10.61
CA PRO A 63 -14.06 -12.48 11.84
C PRO A 63 -13.92 -10.95 11.87
N LYS A 64 -14.94 -10.27 12.42
CA LYS A 64 -14.99 -8.81 12.67
C LYS A 64 -15.09 -7.89 11.45
N MET A 65 -14.86 -8.38 10.22
CA MET A 65 -15.03 -7.59 8.99
C MET A 65 -15.22 -8.49 7.76
N SER A 66 -15.78 -7.97 6.66
CA SER A 66 -15.83 -8.73 5.41
C SER A 66 -14.45 -8.79 4.73
N GLY A 67 -14.13 -9.89 4.04
CA GLY A 67 -12.98 -10.01 3.16
C GLY A 67 -12.90 -8.90 2.10
N ILE A 68 -14.05 -8.42 1.58
CA ILE A 68 -14.09 -7.28 0.66
C ILE A 68 -13.58 -6.00 1.33
N GLU A 69 -13.96 -5.78 2.59
CA GLU A 69 -13.50 -4.62 3.35
C GLU A 69 -12.02 -4.74 3.72
N PHE A 70 -11.59 -5.96 4.08
CA PHE A 70 -10.19 -6.26 4.32
C PHE A 70 -9.32 -5.92 3.12
N ILE A 71 -9.66 -6.38 1.91
CA ILE A 71 -8.85 -6.08 0.71
C ILE A 71 -8.88 -4.59 0.35
N LYS A 72 -9.99 -3.88 0.55
CA LYS A 72 -10.05 -2.42 0.33
C LYS A 72 -9.08 -1.66 1.22
N ARG A 73 -8.88 -2.12 2.45
CA ARG A 73 -7.93 -1.53 3.41
C ARG A 73 -6.51 -2.01 3.15
N LEU A 74 -6.34 -3.27 2.74
CA LEU A 74 -5.05 -3.92 2.55
C LEU A 74 -4.35 -3.50 1.26
N LEU A 75 -5.03 -3.58 0.11
CA LEU A 75 -4.43 -3.43 -1.21
C LEU A 75 -3.75 -2.07 -1.45
N PRO A 76 -4.26 -0.94 -0.94
CA PRO A 76 -3.51 0.31 -1.02
C PRO A 76 -2.15 0.22 -0.34
N GLN A 77 -2.01 -0.56 0.73
CA GLN A 77 -0.79 -0.63 1.52
C GLN A 77 0.12 -1.79 1.11
N TYR A 78 -0.47 -2.88 0.62
CA TYR A 78 0.20 -4.10 0.19
C TYR A 78 -0.46 -4.57 -1.11
N PRO A 79 -0.04 -4.04 -2.27
CA PRO A 79 -0.59 -4.44 -3.56
C PRO A 79 -0.13 -5.86 -3.90
N LEU A 80 -0.93 -6.83 -3.49
CA LEU A 80 -0.78 -8.23 -3.83
C LEU A 80 -1.99 -8.67 -4.63
N PRO A 81 -1.83 -9.53 -5.65
CA PRO A 81 -2.97 -10.18 -6.28
C PRO A 81 -3.81 -10.89 -5.22
N VAL A 82 -5.13 -10.64 -5.22
CA VAL A 82 -6.07 -11.34 -4.34
C VAL A 82 -7.07 -12.13 -5.17
N VAL A 83 -7.21 -13.42 -4.86
CA VAL A 83 -8.32 -14.26 -5.35
C VAL A 83 -9.30 -14.46 -4.20
N MET A 84 -10.53 -13.99 -4.37
CA MET A 84 -11.57 -14.10 -3.36
C MET A 84 -12.23 -15.49 -3.40
N ILE A 85 -12.62 -16.03 -2.26
CA ILE A 85 -13.50 -17.21 -2.14
C ILE A 85 -14.82 -16.74 -1.52
N SER A 86 -15.95 -17.15 -2.09
CA SER A 86 -17.26 -16.70 -1.63
C SER A 86 -18.34 -17.77 -1.80
N ASP A 87 -19.30 -17.77 -0.89
CA ASP A 87 -20.47 -18.65 -0.93
C ASP A 87 -21.61 -18.07 -1.79
N THR A 88 -21.44 -16.86 -2.33
CA THR A 88 -22.43 -16.14 -3.14
C THR A 88 -21.78 -15.45 -4.34
N GLN A 89 -22.58 -14.99 -5.32
CA GLN A 89 -22.04 -14.27 -6.47
C GLN A 89 -21.66 -12.83 -6.09
N ILE A 90 -20.40 -12.62 -5.73
CA ILE A 90 -19.85 -11.29 -5.37
C ILE A 90 -18.95 -10.67 -6.44
N GLY A 91 -18.87 -11.26 -7.63
CA GLY A 91 -17.81 -10.96 -8.59
C GLY A 91 -17.61 -9.48 -8.90
N ALA A 92 -18.70 -8.73 -9.10
CA ALA A 92 -18.63 -7.30 -9.36
C ALA A 92 -18.10 -6.49 -8.16
N ALA A 93 -18.55 -6.83 -6.95
CA ALA A 93 -18.12 -6.15 -5.73
C ALA A 93 -16.67 -6.46 -5.36
N ALA A 94 -16.27 -7.73 -5.51
CA ALA A 94 -14.89 -8.18 -5.32
C ALA A 94 -13.92 -7.48 -6.29
N ARG A 95 -14.25 -7.43 -7.59
CA ARG A 95 -13.45 -6.72 -8.59
C ARG A 95 -13.35 -5.23 -8.31
N LYS A 96 -14.47 -4.58 -7.96
CA LYS A 96 -14.49 -3.15 -7.58
C LYS A 96 -13.63 -2.84 -6.35
N ALA A 97 -13.48 -3.82 -5.47
CA ALA A 97 -12.64 -3.72 -4.27
C ALA A 97 -11.15 -4.01 -4.52
N GLY A 98 -10.78 -4.39 -5.75
CA GLY A 98 -9.39 -4.65 -6.15
C GLY A 98 -9.00 -6.13 -6.17
N ALA A 99 -9.93 -7.06 -5.96
CA ALA A 99 -9.65 -8.49 -6.17
C ALA A 99 -9.36 -8.76 -7.65
N HIS A 100 -8.36 -9.61 -7.91
CA HIS A 100 -8.01 -10.04 -9.25
C HIS A 100 -9.10 -10.94 -9.84
N ASP A 101 -9.56 -11.91 -9.04
CA ASP A 101 -10.67 -12.78 -9.41
C ASP A 101 -11.40 -13.31 -8.16
N PHE A 102 -12.44 -14.12 -8.36
CA PHE A 102 -13.20 -14.75 -7.29
C PHE A 102 -13.58 -16.18 -7.66
N VAL A 103 -13.74 -17.07 -6.69
CA VAL A 103 -14.17 -18.46 -6.87
C VAL A 103 -15.29 -18.77 -5.91
N GLU A 104 -16.29 -19.52 -6.38
CA GLU A 104 -17.40 -19.97 -5.55
C GLU A 104 -16.96 -21.14 -4.65
N LYS A 105 -17.17 -21.03 -3.34
CA LYS A 105 -16.84 -22.09 -2.37
C LYS A 105 -17.73 -23.32 -2.62
N PRO A 106 -17.18 -24.55 -2.53
CA PRO A 106 -17.99 -25.75 -2.68
C PRO A 106 -18.95 -25.85 -1.50
N ASN A 107 -20.24 -25.98 -1.78
CA ASN A 107 -21.26 -26.15 -0.76
C ASN A 107 -22.15 -27.37 -1.08
N PRO A 108 -22.80 -28.02 -0.10
CA PRO A 108 -23.60 -29.23 -0.33
C PRO A 108 -24.82 -29.04 -1.25
N ARG A 109 -25.19 -27.79 -1.54
CA ARG A 109 -26.32 -27.41 -2.41
C ARG A 109 -25.86 -27.00 -3.81
N SER A 110 -24.54 -26.92 -4.04
CA SER A 110 -23.93 -26.52 -5.29
C SER A 110 -23.71 -27.75 -6.17
N THR A 111 -23.84 -27.57 -7.47
CA THR A 111 -23.54 -28.60 -8.47
C THR A 111 -22.03 -28.80 -8.66
N LYS A 112 -21.19 -27.90 -8.14
CA LYS A 112 -19.73 -27.98 -8.25
C LYS A 112 -19.12 -28.89 -7.19
N THR A 113 -18.25 -29.80 -7.63
CA THR A 113 -17.47 -30.65 -6.71
C THR A 113 -16.32 -29.86 -6.08
N VAL A 114 -15.74 -30.42 -5.00
CA VAL A 114 -14.53 -29.85 -4.38
C VAL A 114 -13.36 -29.86 -5.37
N GLU A 115 -13.24 -30.90 -6.19
CA GLU A 115 -12.23 -30.98 -7.25
C GLU A 115 -12.40 -29.88 -8.31
N ASP A 116 -13.63 -29.60 -8.78
CA ASP A 116 -13.88 -28.52 -9.74
C ASP A 116 -13.48 -27.16 -9.18
N PHE A 117 -13.85 -26.90 -7.93
CA PHE A 117 -13.46 -25.71 -7.19
C PHE A 117 -11.93 -25.54 -7.13
N LEU A 118 -11.20 -26.62 -6.81
CA LEU A 118 -9.74 -26.58 -6.70
C LEU A 118 -9.06 -26.35 -8.06
N ILE A 119 -9.60 -26.93 -9.14
CA ILE A 119 -9.13 -26.69 -10.50
C ILE A 119 -9.32 -25.22 -10.86
N GLU A 120 -10.51 -24.67 -10.63
CA GLU A 120 -10.85 -23.28 -10.90
C GLU A 120 -9.95 -22.32 -10.10
N LEU A 121 -9.78 -22.57 -8.80
CA LEU A 121 -8.93 -21.77 -7.92
C LEU A 121 -7.47 -21.80 -8.35
N THR A 122 -6.93 -22.98 -8.66
CA THR A 122 -5.53 -23.14 -9.10
C THR A 122 -5.27 -22.38 -10.41
N LEU A 123 -6.20 -22.45 -11.37
CA LEU A 123 -6.11 -21.69 -12.61
C LEU A 123 -6.11 -20.18 -12.34
N LYS A 124 -7.01 -19.68 -11.49
CA LYS A 124 -7.10 -18.24 -11.16
C LYS A 124 -5.88 -17.74 -10.40
N ILE A 125 -5.30 -18.54 -9.49
CA ILE A 125 -4.02 -18.21 -8.83
C ILE A 125 -2.91 -18.02 -9.88
N ARG A 126 -2.78 -18.95 -10.83
CA ARG A 126 -1.75 -18.86 -11.87
C ARG A 126 -1.95 -17.65 -12.79
N LEU A 127 -3.20 -17.37 -13.17
CA LEU A 127 -3.53 -16.21 -14.00
C LEU A 127 -3.24 -14.89 -13.27
N ALA A 128 -3.60 -14.81 -11.99
CA ALA A 128 -3.38 -13.62 -11.16
C ALA A 128 -1.91 -13.26 -10.98
N VAL A 129 -1.03 -14.25 -10.87
CA VAL A 129 0.41 -14.01 -10.75
C VAL A 129 1.04 -13.68 -12.11
N LYS A 130 0.64 -14.36 -13.19
CA LYS A 130 1.19 -14.13 -14.54
C LYS A 130 0.83 -12.77 -15.13
N SER A 131 -0.34 -12.24 -14.76
CA SER A 131 -0.87 -10.99 -15.30
C SER A 131 -0.24 -9.73 -14.70
N GLY A 132 0.68 -9.87 -13.73
CA GLY A 132 1.58 -8.81 -13.28
C GLY A 132 0.92 -7.45 -13.00
N ILE A 133 0.43 -7.24 -11.77
CA ILE A 133 0.01 -5.95 -11.20
C ILE A 133 -0.87 -5.09 -12.15
N PHE A 134 -2.19 -5.31 -12.11
CA PHE A 134 -3.16 -4.40 -12.72
C PHE A 134 -3.49 -3.26 -11.76
N PHE A 135 -2.91 -2.08 -12.02
CA PHE A 135 -3.63 -0.83 -11.78
C PHE A 135 -4.68 -0.70 -12.89
N PRO A 136 -5.86 -0.11 -12.65
CA PRO A 136 -6.77 0.25 -13.73
C PRO A 136 -6.01 1.15 -14.71
N GLU A 137 -5.72 0.63 -15.90
CA GLU A 137 -4.97 1.31 -16.94
C GLU A 137 -5.62 2.65 -17.29
N LYS A 138 -4.89 3.74 -17.04
CA LYS A 138 -4.89 4.87 -17.96
C LYS A 138 -3.47 5.03 -18.47
N ASN A 139 -3.31 4.76 -19.76
CA ASN A 139 -2.15 5.06 -20.60
C ASN A 139 -1.33 6.26 -20.09
N LEU A 140 -0.18 5.98 -19.50
CA LEU A 140 0.94 6.91 -19.49
C LEU A 140 2.03 6.26 -20.32
N ALA A 141 2.04 6.59 -21.61
CA ALA A 141 3.22 6.48 -22.44
C ALA A 141 4.34 7.19 -21.70
N THR A 142 5.18 6.41 -21.02
CA THR A 142 6.39 6.90 -20.37
C THR A 142 7.33 7.28 -21.49
N GLN A 143 7.34 8.57 -21.84
CA GLN A 143 8.54 9.16 -22.39
C GLN A 143 9.63 8.91 -21.35
N ARG A 144 10.50 7.94 -21.64
CA ARG A 144 11.73 7.71 -20.91
C ARG A 144 12.54 8.99 -21.06
N ILE A 145 12.49 9.85 -20.05
CA ILE A 145 13.49 10.91 -19.93
C ILE A 145 14.79 10.17 -19.64
N ASP A 146 15.75 10.27 -20.57
CA ASP A 146 17.07 9.69 -20.42
C ASP A 146 17.71 10.19 -19.11
N ASN A 147 17.92 9.27 -18.17
CA ASN A 147 18.55 9.52 -16.87
C ASN A 147 19.96 10.13 -16.96
N ASN A 148 20.55 10.20 -18.16
CA ASN A 148 21.83 10.87 -18.42
C ASN A 148 21.76 12.40 -18.42
N GLN A 149 20.58 13.04 -18.48
CA GLN A 149 20.49 14.50 -18.38
C GLN A 149 20.46 15.01 -16.93
N ILE A 150 19.99 14.22 -15.97
CA ILE A 150 19.93 14.63 -14.55
C ILE A 150 21.32 14.63 -13.91
N SER A 151 22.26 13.83 -14.45
CA SER A 151 23.63 13.68 -13.94
C SER A 151 24.49 14.94 -14.10
N GLN A 152 24.10 15.86 -15.00
CA GLN A 152 24.81 17.13 -15.24
C GLN A 152 24.26 18.32 -14.47
N LEU A 153 23.16 18.16 -13.74
CA LEU A 153 22.70 19.16 -12.77
C LEU A 153 23.46 18.96 -11.45
N SER A 154 24.76 19.27 -11.46
CA SER A 154 25.51 19.53 -10.23
C SER A 154 24.86 20.71 -9.53
N VAL A 155 24.00 20.43 -8.54
CA VAL A 155 23.38 21.44 -7.69
C VAL A 155 24.46 21.95 -6.73
N ASN A 156 25.27 22.89 -7.21
CA ASN A 156 26.07 23.76 -6.35
C ASN A 156 25.11 24.50 -5.42
N GLY A 157 25.07 24.10 -4.15
CA GLY A 157 24.29 24.75 -3.09
C GLY A 157 22.81 24.32 -3.06
N GLN A 158 22.53 23.10 -2.61
CA GLN A 158 21.23 22.80 -2.01
C GLN A 158 21.07 23.74 -0.79
N SER A 159 20.28 24.79 -0.95
CA SER A 159 19.87 25.62 0.19
C SER A 159 19.05 24.73 1.14
N PRO A 160 19.42 24.57 2.42
CA PRO A 160 18.73 23.67 3.37
C PRO A 160 17.26 24.07 3.62
N ASP A 161 16.87 25.23 3.10
CA ASP A 161 15.55 25.83 3.21
C ASP A 161 14.54 25.35 2.14
N ARG A 162 14.90 24.42 1.24
CA ARG A 162 13.96 23.87 0.25
C ARG A 162 13.27 22.61 0.78
N LEU A 163 12.01 22.41 0.38
CA LEU A 163 11.26 21.22 0.75
C LEU A 163 10.24 20.78 -0.31
N ILE A 164 9.75 19.56 -0.16
CA ILE A 164 8.67 19.00 -0.98
C ILE A 164 7.51 18.63 -0.04
N ALA A 165 6.29 19.01 -0.41
CA ALA A 165 5.07 18.61 0.28
C ALA A 165 4.19 17.80 -0.67
N ILE A 166 3.80 16.60 -0.25
CA ILE A 166 2.99 15.67 -1.06
C ILE A 166 1.67 15.40 -0.34
N GLY A 167 0.57 15.54 -1.08
CA GLY A 167 -0.78 15.19 -0.63
C GLY A 167 -1.37 14.06 -1.48
N ALA A 168 -1.98 13.05 -0.86
CA ALA A 168 -2.58 11.93 -1.57
C ALA A 168 -3.71 11.23 -0.78
N SER A 169 -4.55 10.46 -1.48
CA SER A 169 -5.65 9.67 -0.90
C SER A 169 -5.69 8.28 -1.56
N THR A 170 -6.83 7.83 -2.10
CA THR A 170 -6.94 6.50 -2.76
C THR A 170 -5.89 6.30 -3.87
N GLY A 171 -5.08 5.24 -3.74
CA GLY A 171 -3.98 4.92 -4.66
C GLY A 171 -2.69 5.72 -4.43
N GLY A 172 -2.69 6.65 -3.46
CA GLY A 172 -1.58 7.56 -3.20
C GLY A 172 -0.31 6.89 -2.70
N THR A 173 -0.45 5.81 -1.93
CA THR A 173 0.64 5.00 -1.38
C THR A 173 1.62 4.51 -2.46
N GLU A 174 1.12 3.98 -3.57
CA GLU A 174 1.94 3.50 -4.69
C GLU A 174 2.50 4.66 -5.52
N ALA A 175 1.68 5.70 -5.75
CA ALA A 175 2.16 6.90 -6.44
C ALA A 175 3.34 7.53 -5.70
N ILE A 176 3.24 7.64 -4.37
CA ILE A 176 4.32 8.09 -3.48
C ILE A 176 5.52 7.15 -3.59
N TYR A 177 5.33 5.83 -3.47
CA TYR A 177 6.43 4.87 -3.59
C TYR A 177 7.18 5.01 -4.92
N HIS A 178 6.47 5.11 -6.05
CA HIS A 178 7.08 5.27 -7.37
C HIS A 178 7.86 6.59 -7.52
N ILE A 179 7.39 7.66 -6.89
CA ILE A 179 8.15 8.93 -6.83
C ILE A 179 9.41 8.72 -6.00
N LEU A 180 9.26 8.29 -4.74
CA LEU A 180 10.37 8.20 -3.79
C LEU A 180 11.46 7.21 -4.20
N LYS A 181 11.10 6.08 -4.82
CA LYS A 181 12.05 5.06 -5.30
C LYS A 181 13.05 5.60 -6.31
N ASN A 182 12.67 6.62 -7.09
CA ASN A 182 13.50 7.20 -8.15
C ASN A 182 14.23 8.47 -7.69
N LEU A 183 14.03 8.91 -6.44
CA LEU A 183 14.72 10.08 -5.89
C LEU A 183 16.07 9.70 -5.31
N ARG A 184 17.02 10.63 -5.42
CA ARG A 184 18.35 10.52 -4.83
C ARG A 184 18.31 10.82 -3.32
N ALA A 185 19.25 10.25 -2.58
CA ALA A 185 19.37 10.46 -1.13
C ALA A 185 19.71 11.91 -0.72
N ASP A 186 20.16 12.76 -1.66
CA ASP A 186 20.46 14.18 -1.45
C ASP A 186 19.28 15.11 -1.80
N CYS A 187 18.06 14.57 -1.99
CA CYS A 187 16.88 15.37 -2.25
C CYS A 187 16.48 16.25 -1.04
N PRO A 188 15.79 17.38 -1.25
CA PRO A 188 15.21 18.15 -0.14
C PRO A 188 14.32 17.31 0.77
N GLY A 189 14.11 17.75 2.01
CA GLY A 189 13.22 17.07 2.94
C GLY A 189 11.77 17.03 2.43
N ILE A 190 11.10 15.89 2.63
CA ILE A 190 9.78 15.61 2.06
C ILE A 190 8.75 15.42 3.19
N LEU A 191 7.62 16.09 3.10
CA LEU A 191 6.47 15.96 3.98
C LEU A 191 5.33 15.31 3.20
N ILE A 192 4.68 14.31 3.77
CA ILE A 192 3.63 13.56 3.08
C ILE A 192 2.38 13.49 3.97
N VAL A 193 1.26 13.99 3.47
CA VAL A 193 -0.06 13.62 3.97
C VAL A 193 -0.68 12.63 3.01
N GLN A 194 -0.92 11.43 3.52
CA GLN A 194 -1.71 10.41 2.87
C GLN A 194 -2.97 10.22 3.72
N HIS A 195 -4.17 10.22 3.11
CA HIS A 195 -5.39 9.87 3.83
C HIS A 195 -5.37 8.36 4.11
N ILE A 196 -4.91 7.98 5.30
CA ILE A 196 -4.84 6.61 5.80
C ILE A 196 -5.25 6.58 7.28
N PRO A 197 -5.89 5.49 7.74
CA PRO A 197 -6.21 5.33 9.17
C PRO A 197 -4.94 5.27 10.06
N PRO A 198 -5.06 5.59 11.37
CA PRO A 198 -3.94 5.69 12.33
C PRO A 198 -3.03 4.48 12.39
N VAL A 199 -3.61 3.29 12.31
CA VAL A 199 -2.86 2.04 12.43
C VAL A 199 -1.89 1.85 11.25
N PHE A 200 -2.09 2.56 10.14
CA PHE A 200 -1.43 2.29 8.87
C PHE A 200 -0.38 3.33 8.47
N SER A 201 -0.37 4.53 9.08
CA SER A 201 0.63 5.57 8.78
C SER A 201 2.05 5.16 9.13
N LYS A 202 2.25 4.57 10.31
CA LYS A 202 3.54 4.03 10.72
C LYS A 202 4.03 2.91 9.79
N MET A 203 3.13 2.00 9.42
CA MET A 203 3.46 0.88 8.53
C MET A 203 3.86 1.37 7.13
N PHE A 204 3.16 2.39 6.63
CA PHE A 204 3.49 3.00 5.36
C PHE A 204 4.87 3.65 5.39
N ALA A 205 5.21 4.35 6.47
CA ALA A 205 6.55 4.91 6.65
C ALA A 205 7.65 3.84 6.69
N GLU A 206 7.45 2.75 7.44
CA GLU A 206 8.40 1.63 7.55
C GLU A 206 8.59 0.90 6.20
N ARG A 207 7.51 0.74 5.42
CA ARG A 207 7.60 0.19 4.06
C ARG A 207 8.45 1.10 3.16
N LEU A 208 8.23 2.41 3.19
CA LEU A 208 9.01 3.34 2.38
C LEU A 208 10.49 3.36 2.78
N ASP A 209 10.80 3.29 4.08
CA ASP A 209 12.19 3.26 4.58
C ASP A 209 12.93 1.99 4.14
N SER A 210 12.24 0.85 4.12
CA SER A 210 12.83 -0.43 3.71
C SER A 210 12.95 -0.62 2.20
N GLN A 211 12.20 0.15 1.39
CA GLN A 211 12.10 -0.04 -0.06
C GLN A 211 12.63 1.13 -0.90
N THR A 212 13.18 2.18 -0.27
CA THR A 212 13.78 3.34 -0.95
C THR A 212 15.16 3.66 -0.38
N SER A 213 15.93 4.52 -1.06
CA SER A 213 17.21 5.02 -0.54
C SER A 213 17.06 6.20 0.43
N LEU A 214 15.83 6.63 0.70
CA LEU A 214 15.51 7.75 1.59
C LEU A 214 15.25 7.24 3.01
N ARG A 215 15.43 8.12 4.00
CA ARG A 215 15.06 7.81 5.38
C ARG A 215 13.64 8.22 5.65
N CYS A 216 12.74 7.25 5.79
CA CYS A 216 11.32 7.50 5.96
C CYS A 216 10.89 7.20 7.41
N LYS A 217 10.08 8.09 8.00
CA LYS A 217 9.46 7.84 9.31
C LYS A 217 8.08 8.46 9.39
N GLU A 218 7.26 7.92 10.29
CA GLU A 218 6.08 8.63 10.75
C GLU A 218 6.52 9.88 11.52
N ALA A 219 5.90 11.00 11.18
CA ALA A 219 6.27 12.32 11.67
C ALA A 219 5.93 12.46 13.16
N GLN A 220 6.81 13.14 13.89
CA GLN A 220 6.62 13.46 15.29
C GLN A 220 6.84 14.96 15.51
N SER A 221 6.06 15.53 16.44
CA SER A 221 6.26 16.91 16.87
C SER A 221 7.71 17.12 17.35
N GLY A 222 8.36 18.13 16.78
CA GLY A 222 9.76 18.44 17.10
C GLY A 222 10.76 17.95 16.06
N ASP A 223 10.35 17.08 15.13
CA ASP A 223 11.21 16.66 14.01
C ASP A 223 11.68 17.87 13.20
N TYR A 224 12.99 17.93 12.92
CA TYR A 224 13.52 18.88 11.96
C TYR A 224 13.46 18.29 10.56
N LEU A 225 13.02 19.10 9.60
CA LEU A 225 13.02 18.70 8.21
C LEU A 225 14.47 18.69 7.69
N GLU A 226 14.93 17.51 7.28
CA GLU A 226 16.31 17.28 6.85
C GLU A 226 16.36 16.74 5.41
N THR A 227 17.44 17.05 4.69
CA THR A 227 17.75 16.49 3.36
C THR A 227 17.75 14.96 3.41
N GLY A 228 17.18 14.33 2.38
CA GLY A 228 17.11 12.87 2.24
C GLY A 228 16.11 12.19 3.19
N ARG A 229 15.33 12.96 3.96
CA ARG A 229 14.33 12.44 4.89
C ARG A 229 12.90 12.69 4.43
N VAL A 230 12.04 11.73 4.73
CA VAL A 230 10.61 11.74 4.42
C VAL A 230 9.81 11.56 5.70
N TYR A 231 8.85 12.46 5.93
CA TYR A 231 8.00 12.49 7.10
C TYR A 231 6.55 12.27 6.69
N ILE A 232 5.96 11.17 7.17
CA ILE A 232 4.58 10.78 6.88
C ILE A 232 3.69 11.24 8.03
N ALA A 233 2.62 11.98 7.73
CA ALA A 233 1.67 12.39 8.75
C ALA A 233 1.03 11.15 9.43
N PRO A 234 0.99 11.11 10.77
CA PRO A 234 0.27 10.06 11.48
C PRO A 234 -1.24 10.15 11.23
N GLY A 235 -1.91 9.00 11.14
CA GLY A 235 -3.37 8.96 11.01
C GLY A 235 -4.07 9.53 12.27
N ASP A 236 -5.25 10.12 12.09
CA ASP A 236 -6.02 10.86 13.11
C ASP A 236 -5.31 12.09 13.73
N GLN A 237 -4.19 12.54 13.16
CA GLN A 237 -3.52 13.77 13.58
C GLN A 237 -3.16 14.62 12.38
N HIS A 238 -3.26 15.95 12.51
CA HIS A 238 -2.77 16.85 11.49
C HIS A 238 -1.26 17.03 11.60
N MET A 239 -0.63 17.25 10.46
CA MET A 239 0.78 17.60 10.35
C MET A 239 0.89 18.98 9.69
N ARG A 240 1.69 19.85 10.29
CA ARG A 240 2.07 21.15 9.73
C ARG A 240 3.55 21.41 9.96
N ILE A 241 4.08 22.46 9.33
CA ILE A 241 5.42 22.95 9.62
C ILE A 241 5.41 24.33 10.26
N LYS A 242 6.51 24.64 10.94
CA LYS A 242 6.84 25.97 11.44
C LYS A 242 8.29 26.29 11.12
N ARG A 243 8.58 27.48 10.61
CA ARG A 243 9.95 27.92 10.36
C ARG A 243 10.61 28.38 11.66
N ILE A 244 11.78 27.83 11.94
CA ILE A 244 12.63 28.19 13.08
C ILE A 244 14.00 28.59 12.51
N GLY A 245 14.20 29.89 12.30
CA GLY A 245 15.37 30.42 11.59
C GLY A 245 15.43 29.93 10.14
N HIS A 246 16.50 29.21 9.79
CA HIS A 246 16.69 28.62 8.46
C HIS A 246 16.17 27.18 8.33
N LYS A 247 15.64 26.61 9.41
CA LYS A 247 15.13 25.23 9.41
C LYS A 247 13.60 25.20 9.54
N TYR A 248 13.01 24.07 9.19
CA TYR A 248 11.60 23.78 9.44
C TYR A 248 11.48 22.73 10.52
N ARG A 249 10.55 22.94 11.44
CA ARG A 249 10.16 21.96 12.45
C ARG A 249 8.75 21.47 12.17
N VAL A 250 8.55 20.16 12.27
CA VAL A 250 7.24 19.53 12.14
C VAL A 250 6.47 19.66 13.45
N GLU A 251 5.19 19.99 13.32
CA GLU A 251 4.22 19.96 14.40
C GLU A 251 3.09 19.00 14.02
N VAL A 252 2.91 17.98 14.85
CA VAL A 252 1.84 16.99 14.79
C VAL A 252 0.88 17.25 15.95
N PHE A 253 -0.40 17.36 15.66
CA PHE A 253 -1.41 17.71 16.65
C PHE A 253 -2.77 17.08 16.35
N PRO A 254 -3.57 16.72 17.37
CA PRO A 254 -4.96 16.33 17.15
C PRO A 254 -5.79 17.54 16.73
N GLY A 255 -6.80 17.32 15.91
CA GLY A 255 -7.73 18.37 15.49
C GLY A 255 -8.97 17.81 14.82
N GLU A 256 -9.97 18.68 14.63
CA GLU A 256 -11.17 18.33 13.87
C GLU A 256 -10.85 18.07 12.41
N LYS A 257 -11.62 17.19 11.78
CA LYS A 257 -11.45 16.87 10.36
C LYS A 257 -11.60 18.11 9.49
N VAL A 258 -10.61 18.36 8.64
CA VAL A 258 -10.66 19.40 7.61
C VAL A 258 -10.99 18.71 6.30
N ASN A 259 -12.06 19.14 5.64
CA ASN A 259 -12.60 18.49 4.43
C ASN A 259 -12.88 16.98 4.64
N GLY A 260 -13.32 16.59 5.84
CA GLY A 260 -13.64 15.21 6.17
C GLY A 260 -12.44 14.32 6.52
N HIS A 261 -11.21 14.86 6.53
CA HIS A 261 -9.98 14.10 6.73
C HIS A 261 -9.12 14.60 7.89
N CYS A 262 -8.47 13.64 8.57
CA CYS A 262 -7.41 13.87 9.56
C CYS A 262 -6.47 12.64 9.49
N PRO A 263 -5.24 12.77 8.97
CA PRO A 263 -4.57 14.00 8.51
C PRO A 263 -5.23 14.63 7.29
N SER A 264 -5.06 15.95 7.14
CA SER A 264 -5.60 16.73 6.02
C SER A 264 -4.45 17.29 5.19
N VAL A 265 -4.56 17.16 3.87
CA VAL A 265 -3.59 17.71 2.91
C VAL A 265 -3.55 19.24 3.00
N ASP A 266 -4.70 19.89 3.14
CA ASP A 266 -4.80 21.35 3.18
C ASP A 266 -4.08 21.92 4.40
N MET A 267 -4.19 21.27 5.56
CA MET A 267 -3.44 21.67 6.76
C MET A 267 -1.92 21.66 6.55
N LEU A 268 -1.41 20.65 5.83
CA LEU A 268 -0.01 20.60 5.46
C LEU A 268 0.31 21.74 4.46
N PHE A 269 -0.45 21.83 3.37
CA PHE A 269 -0.17 22.75 2.26
C PHE A 269 -0.28 24.23 2.68
N ASP A 270 -1.27 24.59 3.49
CA ASP A 270 -1.42 25.94 4.04
C ASP A 270 -0.21 26.34 4.88
N SER A 271 0.27 25.43 5.74
CA SER A 271 1.47 25.70 6.55
C SER A 271 2.73 25.80 5.70
N VAL A 272 2.85 24.96 4.66
CA VAL A 272 3.98 24.99 3.72
C VAL A 272 3.99 26.28 2.91
N ALA A 273 2.83 26.70 2.40
CA ALA A 273 2.69 27.96 1.67
C ALA A 273 3.07 29.16 2.54
N ARG A 274 2.64 29.17 3.81
CA ARG A 274 2.93 30.25 4.77
C ARG A 274 4.42 30.30 5.18
N GLU A 275 5.02 29.16 5.49
CA GLU A 275 6.36 29.11 6.11
C GLU A 275 7.50 29.00 5.09
N ALA A 276 7.26 28.30 3.97
CA ALA A 276 8.26 28.05 2.94
C ALA A 276 8.06 28.89 1.67
N GLY A 277 6.81 29.13 1.27
CA GLY A 277 6.47 29.93 0.08
C GLY A 277 7.16 29.40 -1.17
N ALA A 278 7.89 30.28 -1.88
CA ALA A 278 8.62 29.95 -3.12
C ALA A 278 9.75 28.90 -2.97
N ARG A 279 10.04 28.43 -1.74
CA ARG A 279 11.06 27.40 -1.47
C ARG A 279 10.47 25.99 -1.38
N ALA A 280 9.17 25.84 -1.56
CA ALA A 280 8.50 24.55 -1.55
C ALA A 280 8.04 24.12 -2.94
N ILE A 281 8.02 22.81 -3.17
CA ILE A 281 7.29 22.17 -4.26
C ILE A 281 6.10 21.44 -3.65
N GLY A 282 4.89 21.79 -4.08
CA GLY A 282 3.66 21.07 -3.74
C GLY A 282 3.32 20.04 -4.81
N VAL A 283 3.03 18.80 -4.40
CA VAL A 283 2.63 17.71 -5.29
C VAL A 283 1.32 17.12 -4.79
N LEU A 284 0.27 17.22 -5.59
CA LEU A 284 -1.02 16.61 -5.30
C LEU A 284 -1.22 15.38 -6.18
N LEU A 285 -1.45 14.23 -5.56
CA LEU A 285 -1.56 12.93 -6.23
C LEU A 285 -3.00 12.41 -6.19
N THR A 286 -3.20 11.23 -6.76
CA THR A 286 -4.50 10.54 -6.83
C THR A 286 -5.25 10.51 -5.49
N GLY A 287 -6.56 10.72 -5.57
CA GLY A 287 -7.47 10.70 -4.45
C GLY A 287 -8.93 10.73 -4.89
N MET A 288 -9.81 10.12 -4.10
CA MET A 288 -11.23 10.47 -4.12
C MET A 288 -11.37 11.71 -3.24
N GLY A 289 -11.77 12.83 -3.86
CA GLY A 289 -12.02 14.10 -3.18
C GLY A 289 -13.33 14.11 -2.42
#